data_AF-A0A6P8P3L4-F1
#
_entry.id   AF-A0A6P8P3L4-F1
#
_cell.length_a   1.000
_cell.length_b   1.000
_cell.length_c   1.000
_cell.angle_alpha   90.00
_cell.angle_beta   90.00
_cell.angle_gamma   90.00
#
_symmetry.space_group_name_H-M   'P 1'
#
loop_
_entity.id
_entity.type
_entity.pdbx_description
1 polymer ?
#
loop_
_entity_poly.entity_id
_entity_poly.type
_entity_poly.pdbx_seq_one_letter_code
_entity_poly.pdbx_strand_id
1 'polypeptide(L)'
;MAGRKSSARDSESSTERAIKKLRKPAVEKLRRDRINHSIEQLRLLLETELRRHQLPSKPEKADILEMAVSYLRRRQQGAAKTVTSGSMGYREGYCRCLQDSLHFLSLGAETETQLRLLSELQRSQAAAEGQDHPELATCHPVRKQAAQHSSKSLWRPW
;
A
#
# COMPACT_ATOMS: atom_id res chain seq x y z
N MET A 1 -45.58 35.12 -53.13
CA MET A 1 -45.85 33.89 -52.35
C MET A 1 -44.72 33.71 -51.36
N ALA A 2 -44.94 34.03 -50.09
CA ALA A 2 -43.93 33.79 -49.06
C ALA A 2 -44.63 33.33 -47.77
N GLY A 3 -44.04 32.33 -47.14
CA GLY A 3 -44.22 32.07 -45.72
C GLY A 3 -44.90 30.75 -45.40
N ARG A 4 -44.08 29.75 -45.02
CA ARG A 4 -44.26 28.93 -43.81
C ARG A 4 -43.11 27.93 -43.69
N LYS A 5 -42.13 28.23 -42.84
CA LYS A 5 -41.25 27.22 -42.22
C LYS A 5 -40.51 27.81 -41.02
N SER A 6 -41.14 27.77 -39.84
CA SER A 6 -40.46 28.19 -38.60
C SER A 6 -41.01 27.58 -37.30
N SER A 7 -41.79 26.49 -37.33
CA SER A 7 -42.39 25.94 -36.09
C SER A 7 -41.70 24.69 -35.51
N ALA A 8 -40.69 24.10 -36.18
CA ALA A 8 -40.12 22.81 -35.76
C ALA A 8 -38.82 22.90 -34.93
N ARG A 9 -38.11 24.05 -34.94
CA ARG A 9 -36.76 24.15 -34.34
C ARG A 9 -36.75 24.43 -32.83
N ASP A 10 -37.81 25.01 -32.26
CA ASP A 10 -37.85 25.31 -30.82
C ASP A 10 -38.20 24.11 -29.94
N SER A 11 -38.91 23.10 -30.48
CA SER A 11 -39.31 21.91 -29.73
C SER A 11 -38.17 20.91 -29.48
N GLU A 12 -37.18 20.81 -30.38
CA GLU A 12 -36.00 19.94 -30.19
C GLU A 12 -35.01 20.47 -29.12
N SER A 13 -34.90 21.79 -28.95
CA SER A 13 -33.99 22.38 -27.95
C SER A 13 -34.48 22.15 -26.52
N SER A 14 -35.79 22.07 -26.31
CA SER A 14 -36.41 21.91 -24.99
C SER A 14 -36.36 20.44 -24.53
N THR A 15 -36.57 19.49 -25.45
CA THR A 15 -36.47 18.04 -25.17
C THR A 15 -35.03 17.61 -24.90
N GLU A 16 -34.05 18.14 -25.63
CA GLU A 16 -32.64 17.81 -25.39
C GLU A 16 -32.13 18.31 -24.03
N ARG A 17 -32.60 19.49 -23.59
CA ARG A 17 -32.33 20.01 -22.24
C ARG A 17 -33.03 19.18 -21.16
N ALA A 18 -34.24 18.70 -21.40
CA ALA A 18 -34.94 17.79 -20.48
C ALA A 18 -34.23 16.43 -20.37
N ILE A 19 -33.76 15.86 -21.48
CA ILE A 19 -32.96 14.62 -21.52
C ILE A 19 -31.62 14.80 -20.79
N LYS A 20 -30.94 15.94 -20.99
CA LYS A 20 -29.71 16.29 -20.23
C LYS A 20 -30.00 16.48 -18.73
N LYS A 21 -31.17 17.01 -18.36
CA LYS A 21 -31.65 17.14 -16.96
C LYS A 21 -32.06 15.80 -16.33
N LEU A 22 -32.44 14.78 -17.11
CA LEU A 22 -32.82 13.44 -16.65
C LEU A 22 -31.63 12.46 -16.61
N ARG A 23 -30.65 12.61 -17.50
CA ARG A 23 -29.44 11.77 -17.56
C ARG A 23 -28.47 12.03 -16.40
N LYS A 24 -28.34 13.28 -15.95
CA LYS A 24 -27.52 13.64 -14.78
C LYS A 24 -27.98 12.94 -13.48
N PRO A 25 -29.29 12.90 -13.16
CA PRO A 25 -29.84 12.10 -12.05
C PRO A 25 -29.50 10.61 -12.11
N ALA A 26 -29.51 10.00 -13.30
CA ALA A 26 -29.24 8.57 -13.45
C ALA A 26 -27.76 8.22 -13.18
N VAL A 27 -26.83 9.02 -13.73
CA VAL A 27 -25.38 8.83 -13.49
C VAL A 27 -25.04 9.08 -12.02
N GLU A 28 -25.63 10.12 -11.43
CA GLU A 28 -25.44 10.42 -10.01
C GLU A 28 -26.00 9.33 -9.10
N LYS A 29 -27.15 8.73 -9.46
CA LYS A 29 -27.69 7.56 -8.77
C LYS A 29 -26.72 6.38 -8.83
N LEU A 30 -26.21 6.03 -10.02
CA LEU A 30 -25.21 4.96 -10.16
C LEU A 30 -23.94 5.21 -9.34
N ARG A 31 -23.48 6.46 -9.28
CA ARG A 31 -22.35 6.84 -8.45
C ARG A 31 -22.65 6.63 -6.96
N ARG A 32 -23.81 7.10 -6.49
CA ARG A 32 -24.25 6.91 -5.09
C ARG A 32 -24.40 5.44 -4.75
N ASP A 33 -24.96 4.65 -5.64
CA ASP A 33 -25.12 3.21 -5.47
C ASP A 33 -23.76 2.53 -5.35
N ARG A 34 -22.80 2.88 -6.22
CA ARG A 34 -21.42 2.38 -6.12
C ARG A 34 -20.75 2.75 -4.80
N ILE A 35 -20.91 3.99 -4.34
CA ILE A 35 -20.35 4.43 -3.05
C ILE A 35 -20.98 3.63 -1.91
N ASN A 36 -22.31 3.53 -1.87
CA ASN A 36 -23.02 2.79 -0.83
C ASN A 36 -22.63 1.31 -0.82
N HIS A 37 -22.51 0.69 -2.00
CA HIS A 37 -22.05 -0.69 -2.12
C HIS A 37 -20.64 -0.86 -1.54
N SER A 38 -19.71 0.04 -1.88
CA SER A 38 -18.34 -0.03 -1.35
C SER A 38 -18.27 0.17 0.17
N ILE A 39 -19.14 1.01 0.75
CA ILE A 39 -19.24 1.20 2.20
C ILE A 39 -19.77 -0.08 2.88
N GLU A 40 -20.75 -0.76 2.27
CA GLU A 40 -21.27 -2.02 2.80
C GLU A 40 -20.22 -3.14 2.73
N GLN A 41 -19.47 -3.22 1.62
CA GLN A 41 -18.33 -4.15 1.52
C GLN A 41 -17.29 -3.87 2.60
N LEU A 42 -17.00 -2.60 2.88
CA LEU A 42 -16.06 -2.21 3.93
C LEU A 42 -16.55 -2.63 5.33
N ARG A 43 -17.85 -2.50 5.61
CA ARG A 43 -18.46 -3.00 6.85
C ARG A 43 -18.25 -4.50 7.03
N LEU A 44 -18.48 -5.29 5.97
CA LEU A 44 -18.28 -6.75 6.01
C LEU A 44 -16.81 -7.12 6.25
N LEU A 45 -15.89 -6.45 5.57
CA LEU A 45 -14.45 -6.68 5.74
C LEU A 45 -13.94 -6.33 7.14
N LEU A 46 -14.61 -5.40 7.83
CA LEU A 46 -14.26 -4.92 9.16
C LEU A 46 -15.15 -5.50 10.27
N GLU A 47 -15.94 -6.55 10.00
CA GLU A 47 -16.92 -7.08 10.95
C GLU A 47 -16.28 -7.51 12.28
N THR A 48 -15.08 -8.08 12.22
CA THR A 48 -14.32 -8.48 13.41
C THR A 48 -13.87 -7.25 14.21
N GLU A 49 -13.34 -6.23 13.54
CA GLU A 49 -12.92 -4.97 14.16
C GLU A 49 -14.11 -4.21 14.77
N LEU A 50 -15.22 -4.11 14.05
CA LEU A 50 -16.46 -3.48 14.52
C LEU A 50 -16.96 -4.15 15.80
N ARG A 51 -17.00 -5.49 15.84
CA ARG A 51 -17.35 -6.26 17.05
C ARG A 51 -16.37 -6.03 18.19
N ARG A 52 -15.07 -6.00 17.92
CA ARG A 52 -14.03 -5.76 18.92
C ARG A 52 -14.17 -4.38 19.58
N HIS A 53 -14.60 -3.38 18.81
CA HIS A 53 -14.90 -2.03 19.31
C HIS A 53 -16.33 -1.88 19.85
N GLN A 54 -17.09 -2.97 19.96
CA GLN A 54 -18.46 -3.01 20.49
C GLN A 54 -19.42 -2.07 19.75
N LEU A 55 -19.16 -1.80 18.47
CA LEU A 55 -20.05 -1.03 17.63
C LEU A 55 -21.34 -1.83 17.35
N PRO A 56 -22.48 -1.15 17.17
CA PRO A 56 -23.75 -1.82 16.92
C PRO A 56 -23.68 -2.65 15.64
N SER A 57 -24.53 -3.67 15.55
CA SER A 57 -24.58 -4.55 14.36
C SER A 57 -24.76 -3.74 13.06
N LYS A 58 -25.49 -2.62 13.11
CA LYS A 58 -25.65 -1.64 12.03
C LYS A 58 -24.95 -0.32 12.41
N PRO A 59 -23.63 -0.20 12.23
CA PRO A 59 -22.88 1.02 12.50
C PRO A 59 -23.26 2.12 11.49
N GLU A 60 -23.10 3.38 11.89
CA GLU A 60 -23.30 4.49 10.97
C GLU A 60 -22.21 4.52 9.89
N LYS A 61 -22.48 5.19 8.76
CA LYS A 61 -21.49 5.30 7.68
C LYS A 61 -20.21 6.00 8.15
N ALA A 62 -20.32 6.98 9.05
CA ALA A 62 -19.17 7.66 9.63
C ALA A 62 -18.31 6.68 10.44
N ASP A 63 -18.92 5.87 11.31
CA ASP A 63 -18.22 4.87 12.12
C ASP A 63 -17.51 3.82 11.26
N ILE A 64 -18.15 3.34 10.19
CA ILE A 64 -17.53 2.38 9.25
C ILE A 64 -16.25 2.99 8.66
N LEU A 65 -16.31 4.25 8.22
CA LEU A 65 -15.17 4.94 7.61
C LEU A 65 -14.07 5.24 8.63
N GLU A 66 -14.42 5.65 9.85
CA GLU A 66 -13.46 5.88 10.92
C GLU A 66 -12.75 4.59 11.32
N MET A 67 -13.50 3.50 11.50
CA MET A 67 -12.96 2.17 11.78
C MET A 67 -11.98 1.74 10.70
N ALA A 68 -12.32 1.96 9.42
CA ALA A 68 -11.47 1.62 8.29
C ALA A 68 -10.15 2.40 8.31
N VAL A 69 -10.20 3.72 8.51
CA VAL A 69 -8.99 4.56 8.60
C VAL A 69 -8.11 4.10 9.77
N SER A 70 -8.72 3.86 10.93
CA SER A 70 -8.04 3.37 12.12
C SER A 70 -7.37 2.01 11.90
N TYR A 71 -8.08 1.08 11.24
CA TYR A 71 -7.56 -0.24 10.86
C TYR A 71 -6.39 -0.14 9.89
N LEU A 72 -6.51 0.64 8.82
CA LEU A 72 -5.45 0.80 7.81
C LEU A 72 -4.20 1.47 8.40
N ARG A 73 -4.35 2.48 9.26
CA ARG A 73 -3.20 3.11 9.95
C ARG A 73 -2.45 2.10 10.80
N ARG A 74 -3.14 1.29 11.61
CA ARG A 74 -2.50 0.23 12.41
C ARG A 74 -1.79 -0.79 11.53
N ARG A 75 -2.43 -1.22 10.43
CA ARG A 75 -1.83 -2.18 9.50
C ARG A 75 -0.58 -1.64 8.81
N GLN A 76 -0.57 -0.37 8.40
CA GLN A 76 0.61 0.27 7.81
C GLN A 76 1.75 0.42 8.82
N GLN A 77 1.45 0.80 10.07
CA GLN A 77 2.45 0.84 11.15
C GLN A 77 3.01 -0.55 11.47
N GLY A 78 2.18 -1.59 11.45
CA GLY A 78 2.61 -2.98 11.58
C GLY A 78 3.47 -3.44 10.40
N ALA A 79 3.13 -3.08 9.17
CA ALA A 79 3.89 -3.45 7.97
C ALA A 79 5.29 -2.82 7.94
N ALA A 80 5.43 -1.57 8.40
CA ALA A 80 6.75 -0.93 8.56
C ALA A 80 7.62 -1.67 9.60
N LYS A 81 7.00 -2.23 10.65
CA LYS A 81 7.68 -3.07 11.63
C LYS A 81 8.05 -4.46 11.08
N THR A 82 7.26 -5.03 10.17
CA THR A 82 7.59 -6.35 9.60
C THR A 82 8.71 -6.31 8.57
N VAL A 83 8.84 -5.21 7.80
CA VAL A 83 9.97 -5.03 6.87
C VAL A 83 11.29 -4.89 7.62
N THR A 84 11.26 -4.21 8.77
CA THR A 84 12.42 -4.14 9.67
C THR A 84 12.67 -5.48 10.38
N SER A 85 11.63 -6.20 10.84
CA SER A 85 11.81 -7.53 11.47
C SER A 85 12.39 -8.60 10.54
N GLY A 86 12.04 -8.61 9.24
CA GLY A 86 12.64 -9.57 8.29
C GLY A 86 14.14 -9.31 8.06
N SER A 87 14.53 -8.04 7.98
CA SER A 87 15.93 -7.61 7.90
C SER A 87 16.68 -7.81 9.23
N MET A 88 16.01 -7.57 10.36
CA MET A 88 16.58 -7.82 11.69
C MET A 88 16.79 -9.32 11.93
N GLY A 89 15.87 -10.19 11.52
CA GLY A 89 16.03 -11.64 11.66
C GLY A 89 17.16 -12.20 10.81
N TYR A 90 17.38 -11.68 9.59
CA TYR A 90 18.54 -12.03 8.78
C TYR A 90 19.85 -11.54 9.43
N ARG A 91 19.90 -10.27 9.86
CA ARG A 91 21.09 -9.69 10.51
C ARG A 91 21.44 -10.43 11.80
N GLU A 92 20.45 -10.69 12.64
CA GLU A 92 20.59 -11.45 13.89
C GLU A 92 21.06 -12.88 13.63
N GLY A 93 20.46 -13.57 12.66
CA GLY A 93 20.87 -14.92 12.26
C GLY A 93 22.30 -14.97 11.70
N TYR A 94 22.67 -13.98 10.88
CA TYR A 94 24.03 -13.82 10.35
C TYR A 94 25.04 -13.57 11.48
N CYS A 95 24.77 -12.60 12.37
CA CYS A 95 25.62 -12.30 13.52
C CYS A 95 25.81 -13.52 14.41
N ARG A 96 24.74 -14.30 14.66
CA ARG A 96 24.82 -15.52 15.47
C ARG A 96 25.69 -16.58 14.81
N CYS A 97 25.46 -16.87 13.53
CA CYS A 97 26.25 -17.83 12.77
C CYS A 97 27.74 -17.43 12.71
N LEU A 98 28.02 -16.14 12.50
CA LEU A 98 29.37 -15.60 12.51
C LEU A 98 30.04 -15.75 13.88
N GLN A 99 29.33 -15.44 14.97
CA GLN A 99 29.83 -15.60 16.33
C GLN A 99 30.13 -17.08 16.66
N ASP A 100 29.24 -17.99 16.28
CA ASP A 100 29.43 -19.44 16.48
C ASP A 100 30.63 -19.94 15.66
N SER A 101 30.83 -19.42 14.44
CA SER A 101 31.97 -19.75 13.58
C SER A 101 33.29 -19.24 14.15
N LEU A 102 33.33 -18.00 14.67
CA LEU A 102 34.50 -17.44 15.35
C LEU A 102 34.85 -18.25 16.60
N HIS A 103 33.84 -18.61 17.40
CA HIS A 103 34.03 -19.44 18.59
C HIS A 103 34.59 -20.82 18.24
N PHE A 104 34.00 -21.51 17.25
CA PHE A 104 34.49 -22.81 16.79
C PHE A 104 35.95 -22.77 16.34
N LEU A 105 36.33 -21.74 15.57
CA LEU A 105 37.71 -21.57 15.11
C LEU A 105 38.68 -21.26 16.27
N SER A 106 38.22 -20.57 17.33
CA SER A 106 39.05 -20.30 18.51
C SER A 106 39.33 -21.52 19.39
N LEU A 107 38.53 -22.58 19.28
CA LEU A 107 38.73 -23.85 19.99
C LEU A 107 39.68 -24.82 19.25
N GLY A 108 40.02 -24.51 17.99
CA GLY A 108 40.87 -25.32 17.13
C GLY A 108 42.37 -25.15 17.40
N ALA A 109 43.19 -26.03 16.81
CA ALA A 109 44.64 -25.89 16.84
C ALA A 109 45.07 -24.70 15.97
N GLU A 110 45.87 -23.77 16.52
CA GLU A 110 46.33 -22.54 15.85
C GLU A 110 47.19 -22.80 14.61
N THR A 111 46.53 -23.17 13.51
CA THR A 111 47.14 -23.24 12.19
C THR A 111 47.12 -21.84 11.58
N GLU A 112 48.14 -21.52 10.78
CA GLU A 112 48.24 -20.23 10.07
C GLU A 112 46.96 -19.92 9.27
N THR A 113 46.34 -20.95 8.69
CA THR A 113 45.08 -20.82 7.94
C THR A 113 43.90 -20.43 8.84
N GLN A 114 43.79 -20.98 10.05
CA GLN A 114 42.76 -20.62 11.01
C GLN A 114 42.90 -19.17 11.50
N LEU A 115 44.12 -18.72 11.79
CA LEU A 115 44.38 -17.34 12.21
C LEU A 115 44.00 -16.32 11.12
N ARG A 116 44.31 -16.63 9.85
CA ARG A 116 43.90 -15.80 8.71
C ARG A 116 42.38 -15.73 8.55
N LEU A 117 41.69 -16.86 8.72
CA LEU A 117 40.21 -16.91 8.65
C LEU A 117 39.55 -16.13 9.79
N LEU A 118 40.05 -16.26 11.02
CA LEU A 118 39.56 -15.51 12.17
C LEU A 118 39.69 -13.99 11.96
N SER A 119 40.86 -13.53 11.50
CA SER A 119 41.12 -12.11 11.21
C SER A 119 40.15 -11.55 10.15
N GLU A 120 39.92 -12.31 9.08
CA GLU A 120 39.02 -11.90 8.00
C GLU A 120 37.55 -11.84 8.45
N LEU A 121 37.10 -12.82 9.25
CA LEU A 121 35.74 -12.85 9.80
C LEU A 121 35.50 -11.72 10.82
N GLN A 122 36.49 -11.41 11.67
CA GLN A 122 36.44 -10.27 12.60
C GLN A 122 36.38 -8.92 11.85
N ARG A 123 37.13 -8.79 10.75
CA ARG A 123 37.10 -7.61 9.87
C ARG A 123 35.73 -7.42 9.21
N SER A 124 35.11 -8.52 8.77
CA SER A 124 33.74 -8.51 8.23
C SER A 124 32.70 -8.14 9.28
N GLN A 125 32.89 -8.53 10.54
CA GLN A 125 32.01 -8.16 11.65
C GLN A 125 32.05 -6.65 11.94
N ALA A 126 33.24 -6.06 11.99
CA ALA A 126 33.42 -4.63 12.22
C ALA A 126 32.81 -3.78 11.08
N ALA A 127 32.85 -4.26 9.83
CA ALA A 127 32.20 -3.62 8.70
C ALA A 127 30.66 -3.67 8.79
N ALA A 128 30.10 -4.74 9.34
CA ALA A 128 28.64 -4.92 9.50
C ALA A 128 28.02 -4.06 10.62
N GLU A 129 28.79 -3.72 11.66
CA GLU A 129 28.34 -2.87 12.77
C GLU A 129 28.49 -1.36 12.48
N GLY A 130 29.30 -0.97 11.49
CA GLY A 130 29.54 0.42 11.09
C GLY A 130 28.62 0.96 9.99
N GLN A 131 27.76 0.13 9.41
CA GLN A 131 26.83 0.52 8.36
C GLN A 131 25.39 0.28 8.80
N ASP A 132 24.59 1.34 8.87
CA ASP A 132 23.12 1.28 9.02
C ASP A 132 22.42 0.50 7.88
N HIS A 133 23.17 0.01 6.87
CA HIS A 133 22.66 -0.90 5.83
C HIS A 133 23.80 -1.79 5.27
N PRO A 134 23.72 -3.13 5.37
CA PRO A 134 24.57 -4.00 4.57
C PRO A 134 23.93 -4.16 3.18
N GLU A 135 24.37 -3.36 2.22
CA GLU A 135 24.11 -3.66 0.80
C GLU A 135 25.12 -4.72 0.34
N LEU A 136 24.81 -5.99 0.59
CA LEU A 136 25.47 -7.08 -0.12
C LEU A 136 24.76 -7.25 -1.47
N ALA A 137 25.49 -6.95 -2.54
CA ALA A 137 25.24 -7.24 -3.96
C ALA A 137 23.88 -7.91 -4.28
N THR A 138 22.84 -7.09 -4.47
CA THR A 138 21.62 -7.56 -5.13
C THR A 138 21.89 -7.63 -6.63
N CYS A 139 21.89 -8.83 -7.19
CA CYS A 139 21.77 -9.04 -8.62
C CYS A 139 20.40 -8.49 -9.08
N HIS A 140 20.34 -7.23 -9.51
CA HIS A 140 19.12 -6.62 -10.00
C HIS A 140 18.78 -7.13 -11.40
N PRO A 141 17.56 -7.67 -11.67
CA PRO A 141 17.06 -7.69 -13.02
C PRO A 141 16.75 -6.25 -13.46
N VAL A 142 17.22 -5.89 -14.66
CA VAL A 142 16.98 -4.59 -15.32
C VAL A 142 15.49 -4.27 -15.33
N ARG A 143 15.09 -3.24 -14.56
CA ARG A 143 13.73 -2.71 -14.52
C ARG A 143 13.57 -1.61 -15.56
N LYS A 144 12.76 -1.88 -16.59
CA LYS A 144 12.33 -0.90 -17.61
C LYS A 144 11.76 0.35 -16.92
N GLN A 145 12.27 1.51 -17.31
CA GLN A 145 11.73 2.81 -16.92
C GLN A 145 10.30 2.94 -17.46
N ALA A 146 9.32 2.93 -16.55
CA ALA A 146 7.96 3.38 -16.85
C ALA A 146 7.83 4.81 -16.36
N ALA A 147 7.53 5.71 -17.30
CA ALA A 147 7.40 7.14 -17.14
C ALA A 147 6.59 7.53 -15.90
N GLN A 148 7.15 8.44 -15.13
CA GLN A 148 6.47 9.16 -14.05
C GLN A 148 5.38 10.04 -14.65
N HIS A 149 4.19 9.48 -14.88
CA HIS A 149 3.00 10.31 -15.01
C HIS A 149 2.55 10.73 -13.62
N SER A 150 2.90 11.98 -13.30
CA SER A 150 2.28 12.84 -12.28
C SER A 150 0.81 12.49 -12.12
N SER A 151 0.50 11.67 -11.13
CA SER A 151 -0.87 11.41 -10.67
C SER A 151 -1.30 12.60 -9.81
N LYS A 152 -1.33 13.79 -10.42
CA LYS A 152 -2.22 14.86 -9.98
C LYS A 152 -3.60 14.32 -10.30
N SER A 153 -4.16 13.57 -9.35
CA SER A 153 -5.55 13.14 -9.39
C SER A 153 -6.37 14.39 -9.64
N LEU A 154 -6.82 14.54 -10.90
CA LEU A 154 -7.80 15.51 -11.32
C LEU A 154 -9.11 15.07 -10.68
N TRP A 155 -9.20 15.27 -9.37
CA TRP A 155 -10.43 15.18 -8.63
C TRP A 155 -11.31 16.27 -9.22
N ARG A 156 -12.14 15.88 -10.19
CA ARG A 156 -13.19 16.71 -10.74
C ARG A 156 -14.46 16.31 -10.00
N PRO A 157 -15.03 17.20 -9.18
CA PRO A 157 -16.37 17.00 -8.66
C PRO A 157 -17.32 16.89 -9.86
N TRP A 158 -18.14 15.84 -9.86
CA TRP A 158 -19.35 15.73 -10.70
C TRP A 158 -20.44 16.63 -10.14
#